data_AF-A0A7C3QLP1-F1
#
_entry.id   AF-A0A7C3QLP1-F1
#
_cell.length_a   1.000
_cell.length_b   1.000
_cell.length_c   1.000
_cell.angle_alpha   90.00
_cell.angle_beta   90.00
_cell.angle_gamma   90.00
#
_symmetry.space_group_name_H-M   'P 1'
#
loop_
_entity.id
_entity.type
_entity.pdbx_description
1 polymer ?
#
loop_
_entity_poly.entity_id
_entity_poly.type
_entity_poly.pdbx_seq_one_letter_code
_entity_poly.pdbx_strand_id
1 'polypeptide(L)'
;MPGANHIAWQLGHLISSEATFLLPQITGTPVELPAGFAQQHAKETAAQEPATGFSTKAQYLELYDRVRAATLAALEKMSDADLDRKNEGRMKDFAPTMGAMFALIANHEMMHGGQFTVVRRKLGKPVLF
;
A
#
# COMPACT_ATOMS: atom_id res chain seq x y z
N MET A 1 15.77 7.15 -12.31
CA MET A 1 17.01 6.36 -12.16
C MET A 1 16.75 5.05 -12.85
N PRO A 2 17.67 4.51 -13.68
CA PRO A 2 17.48 3.17 -14.25
C PRO A 2 17.12 2.18 -13.12
N GLY A 3 16.01 1.47 -13.26
CA GLY A 3 15.52 0.50 -12.28
C GLY A 3 14.73 1.04 -11.08
N ALA A 4 14.48 2.35 -10.96
CA ALA A 4 13.61 2.89 -9.91
C ALA A 4 12.16 2.97 -10.40
N ASN A 5 11.23 2.44 -9.59
CA ASN A 5 9.80 2.48 -9.89
C ASN A 5 9.25 3.91 -9.82
N HIS A 6 8.22 4.20 -10.63
CA HIS A 6 7.50 5.48 -10.59
C HIS A 6 6.84 5.68 -9.22
N ILE A 7 6.91 6.89 -8.66
CA ILE A 7 6.22 7.20 -7.40
C ILE A 7 4.71 6.92 -7.51
N ALA A 8 4.11 7.19 -8.67
CA ALA A 8 2.71 6.87 -8.94
C ALA A 8 2.44 5.35 -8.87
N TRP A 9 3.30 4.54 -9.49
CA TRP A 9 3.22 3.08 -9.37
C TRP A 9 3.35 2.64 -7.91
N GLN A 10 4.34 3.17 -7.19
CA GLN A 10 4.59 2.79 -5.79
C GLN A 10 3.41 3.18 -4.87
N LEU A 11 2.82 4.36 -5.05
CA LEU A 11 1.68 4.81 -4.25
C LEU A 11 0.45 3.94 -4.49
N GLY A 12 0.11 3.65 -5.76
CA GLY A 12 -0.97 2.71 -6.03
C GLY A 12 -0.66 1.27 -5.62
N HIS A 13 0.61 0.87 -5.61
CA HIS A 13 1.03 -0.45 -5.10
C HIS A 13 0.77 -0.58 -3.60
N LEU A 14 1.09 0.45 -2.82
CA LEU A 14 0.78 0.52 -1.39
C LEU A 14 -0.73 0.44 -1.13
N ILE A 15 -1.50 1.28 -1.81
CA ILE A 15 -2.98 1.30 -1.73
C ILE A 15 -3.56 -0.09 -2.04
N SER A 16 -3.15 -0.68 -3.16
CA SER A 16 -3.63 -1.98 -3.61
C SER A 16 -3.27 -3.08 -2.63
N SER A 17 -2.05 -3.05 -2.08
CA SER A 17 -1.57 -4.06 -1.13
C SER A 17 -2.37 -4.04 0.17
N GLU A 18 -2.61 -2.86 0.74
CA GLU A 18 -3.40 -2.73 1.97
C GLU A 18 -4.86 -3.12 1.75
N ALA A 19 -5.47 -2.63 0.66
CA ALA A 19 -6.85 -2.93 0.32
C ALA A 19 -7.09 -4.41 -0.01
N THR A 20 -6.10 -5.10 -0.58
CA THR A 20 -6.23 -6.52 -0.99
C THR A 20 -5.85 -7.49 0.11
N PHE A 21 -4.80 -7.19 0.89
CA PHE A 21 -4.25 -8.16 1.83
C PHE A 21 -4.68 -7.94 3.29
N LEU A 22 -4.93 -6.70 3.70
CA LEU A 22 -5.27 -6.38 5.09
C LEU A 22 -6.78 -6.15 5.27
N LEU A 23 -7.37 -5.20 4.53
CA LEU A 23 -8.75 -4.78 4.76
C LEU A 23 -9.80 -5.91 4.77
N PRO A 24 -9.75 -6.92 3.86
CA PRO A 24 -10.74 -7.99 3.86
C PRO A 24 -10.74 -8.82 5.15
N GLN A 25 -9.61 -8.87 5.85
CA GLN A 25 -9.46 -9.66 7.08
C GLN A 25 -9.95 -8.91 8.33
N ILE A 26 -10.03 -7.58 8.29
CA ILE A 26 -10.33 -6.75 9.48
C ILE A 26 -11.66 -5.99 9.39
N THR A 27 -12.19 -5.75 8.20
CA THR A 27 -13.45 -5.00 8.01
C THR A 27 -14.61 -5.85 7.54
N GLY A 28 -14.33 -6.99 6.89
CA GLY A 28 -15.33 -7.75 6.12
C GLY A 28 -15.94 -6.98 4.93
N THR A 29 -15.56 -5.71 4.71
CA THR A 29 -16.08 -4.84 3.64
C THR A 29 -14.92 -4.27 2.84
N PRO A 30 -14.75 -4.66 1.56
CA PRO A 30 -13.65 -4.18 0.76
C PRO A 30 -13.79 -2.68 0.48
N VAL A 31 -12.67 -1.94 0.56
CA VAL A 31 -12.59 -0.63 -0.10
C VAL A 31 -12.42 -0.87 -1.59
N GLU A 32 -13.42 -0.49 -2.38
CA GLU A 32 -13.38 -0.67 -3.82
C GLU A 32 -12.29 0.19 -4.47
N LEU A 33 -11.42 -0.47 -5.22
CA LEU A 33 -10.42 0.18 -6.05
C LEU A 33 -10.97 0.40 -7.47
N PRO A 34 -10.51 1.45 -8.19
CA PRO A 34 -10.89 1.64 -9.59
C PRO A 34 -10.61 0.39 -10.43
N ALA A 35 -11.43 0.16 -11.46
CA ALA A 35 -11.25 -0.98 -12.36
C ALA A 35 -9.83 -0.99 -12.96
N GLY A 36 -9.15 -2.14 -12.89
CA GLY A 36 -7.77 -2.28 -13.39
C GLY A 36 -6.69 -1.70 -12.47
N PHE A 37 -7.05 -1.02 -11.38
CA PHE A 37 -6.07 -0.34 -10.51
C PHE A 37 -5.07 -1.32 -9.90
N ALA A 38 -5.54 -2.44 -9.32
CA ALA A 38 -4.66 -3.42 -8.70
C ALA A 38 -3.68 -4.03 -9.72
N GLN A 39 -4.14 -4.28 -10.95
CA GLN A 39 -3.34 -4.84 -12.04
C GLN A 39 -2.28 -3.85 -12.54
N GLN A 40 -2.66 -2.57 -12.70
CA GLN A 40 -1.73 -1.51 -13.11
C GLN A 40 -0.62 -1.27 -12.06
N HIS A 41 -0.87 -1.57 -10.80
CA HIS A 41 0.06 -1.36 -9.69
C HIS A 41 0.64 -2.68 -9.13
N ALA A 42 0.56 -3.75 -9.92
CA ALA A 42 1.14 -5.05 -9.61
C ALA A 42 2.66 -5.06 -9.85
N LYS A 43 3.38 -5.99 -9.23
CA LYS A 43 4.84 -6.12 -9.37
C LYS A 43 5.27 -6.27 -10.82
N GLU A 44 4.46 -6.96 -11.62
CA GLU A 44 4.69 -7.28 -13.02
C GLU A 44 4.69 -6.03 -13.92
N THR A 45 4.00 -4.97 -13.49
CA THR A 45 3.86 -3.70 -14.21
C THR A 45 4.76 -2.58 -13.67
N ALA A 46 5.58 -2.85 -12.64
CA ALA A 46 6.42 -1.85 -11.96
C ALA A 46 7.42 -1.11 -12.87
N ALA A 47 7.92 -1.80 -13.90
CA ALA A 47 8.86 -1.25 -14.87
C ALA A 47 8.19 -0.76 -16.16
N GLN A 48 6.85 -0.77 -16.22
CA GLN A 48 6.09 -0.44 -17.43
C GLN A 48 5.43 0.93 -17.28
N GLU A 49 5.44 1.71 -18.36
CA GLU A 49 4.60 2.90 -18.47
C GLU A 49 3.17 2.47 -18.84
N PRO A 50 2.15 2.87 -18.06
CA PRO A 50 0.77 2.51 -18.37
C PRO A 50 0.29 3.19 -19.66
N ALA A 51 -0.42 2.45 -20.50
CA ALA A 51 -0.90 2.94 -21.80
C ALA A 51 -1.76 4.21 -21.72
N THR A 52 -2.52 4.35 -20.63
CA THR A 52 -3.41 5.50 -20.38
C THR A 52 -2.84 6.51 -19.38
N GLY A 53 -1.60 6.33 -18.93
CA GLY A 53 -0.99 7.14 -17.88
C GLY A 53 -1.41 6.75 -16.45
N PHE A 54 -0.80 7.41 -15.48
CA PHE A 54 -1.15 7.27 -14.07
C PHE A 54 -2.24 8.26 -13.65
N SER A 55 -2.93 7.97 -12.54
CA SER A 55 -3.88 8.90 -11.93
C SER A 55 -3.18 10.17 -11.43
N THR A 56 -3.97 11.22 -11.20
CA THR A 56 -3.45 12.46 -10.58
C THR A 56 -3.02 12.21 -9.14
N LYS A 57 -2.11 13.06 -8.63
CA LYS A 57 -1.70 13.02 -7.21
C LYS A 57 -2.92 13.10 -6.27
N ALA A 58 -3.88 13.97 -6.56
CA ALA A 58 -5.07 14.14 -5.73
C ALA A 58 -5.88 12.84 -5.64
N GLN A 59 -6.12 12.17 -6.76
CA GLN A 59 -6.84 10.90 -6.79
C GLN A 59 -6.11 9.80 -6.01
N TYR A 60 -4.78 9.73 -6.10
CA TYR A 60 -4.03 8.77 -5.30
C TYR A 60 -4.12 9.07 -3.80
N LEU A 61 -3.97 10.33 -3.39
CA LEU A 61 -4.04 10.70 -1.97
C LEU A 61 -5.44 10.47 -1.40
N GLU A 62 -6.49 10.83 -2.14
CA GLU A 62 -7.87 10.56 -1.73
C GLU A 62 -8.12 9.06 -1.54
N LEU A 63 -7.66 8.23 -2.48
CA LEU A 63 -7.82 6.78 -2.38
C LEU A 63 -6.97 6.19 -1.24
N TYR A 64 -5.74 6.68 -1.06
CA TYR A 64 -4.88 6.32 0.06
C TYR A 64 -5.53 6.64 1.40
N ASP A 65 -6.01 7.88 1.58
CA ASP A 65 -6.66 8.32 2.81
C ASP A 65 -7.91 7.49 3.12
N ARG A 66 -8.71 7.13 2.10
CA ARG A 66 -9.87 6.24 2.26
C ARG A 66 -9.48 4.84 2.75
N VAL A 67 -8.45 4.23 2.14
CA VAL A 67 -7.96 2.90 2.55
C VAL A 67 -7.39 2.96 3.97
N ARG A 68 -6.56 3.96 4.27
CA ARG A 68 -5.95 4.16 5.59
C ARG A 68 -7.00 4.40 6.68
N ALA A 69 -8.00 5.24 6.40
CA ALA A 69 -9.08 5.52 7.36
C ALA A 69 -9.87 4.25 7.70
N ALA A 70 -10.17 3.40 6.71
CA ALA A 70 -10.82 2.11 6.94
C ALA A 70 -9.97 1.18 7.82
N THR A 71 -8.67 1.11 7.57
CA THR A 71 -7.74 0.30 8.38
C THR A 71 -7.65 0.79 9.81
N LEU A 72 -7.49 2.10 10.01
CA LEU A 72 -7.38 2.69 11.35
C LEU A 72 -8.69 2.53 12.14
N ALA A 73 -9.84 2.78 11.51
CA ALA A 73 -11.15 2.61 12.16
C ALA A 73 -11.46 1.14 12.54
N ALA A 74 -10.88 0.17 11.83
CA ALA A 74 -10.96 -1.24 12.20
C ALA A 74 -10.00 -1.55 13.35
N LEU A 75 -8.74 -1.10 13.26
CA LEU A 75 -7.72 -1.32 14.28
C LEU A 75 -8.12 -0.75 15.64
N GLU A 76 -8.73 0.44 15.69
CA GLU A 76 -9.23 1.07 16.93
C GLU A 76 -10.23 0.21 17.71
N LYS A 77 -10.88 -0.76 17.04
CA LYS A 77 -11.89 -1.65 17.65
C LYS A 77 -11.32 -3.03 18.00
N MET A 78 -10.07 -3.30 17.64
CA MET A 78 -9.43 -4.60 17.88
C MET A 78 -8.85 -4.65 19.29
N SER A 79 -8.99 -5.81 19.92
CA SER A 79 -8.27 -6.13 21.16
C SER A 79 -6.87 -6.67 20.87
N ASP A 80 -6.00 -6.74 21.89
CA ASP A 80 -4.70 -7.42 21.77
C ASP A 80 -4.87 -8.89 21.33
N ALA A 81 -5.90 -9.57 21.85
CA ALA A 81 -6.23 -10.93 21.43
C ALA A 81 -6.61 -11.02 19.95
N ASP A 82 -7.23 -9.97 19.38
CA ASP A 82 -7.50 -9.92 17.95
C ASP A 82 -6.22 -9.77 17.12
N LEU A 83 -5.23 -9.05 17.64
CA LEU A 83 -3.91 -8.91 17.00
C LEU A 83 -3.14 -10.24 17.02
N ASP A 84 -3.35 -11.09 18.03
CA ASP A 84 -2.73 -12.41 18.13
C ASP A 84 -3.38 -13.49 17.25
N ARG A 85 -4.57 -13.21 16.69
CA ARG A 85 -5.23 -14.14 15.75
C ARG A 85 -4.37 -14.40 14.52
N LYS A 86 -4.48 -15.61 13.98
CA LYS A 86 -3.78 -16.01 12.76
C LYS A 86 -4.28 -15.20 11.56
N ASN A 87 -3.33 -14.76 10.73
CA ASN A 87 -3.60 -14.26 9.39
C ASN A 87 -3.90 -15.44 8.45
N GLU A 88 -4.98 -15.35 7.67
CA GLU A 88 -5.46 -16.45 6.81
C GLU A 88 -5.33 -16.15 5.31
N GLY A 89 -4.47 -15.18 4.94
CA GLY A 89 -4.24 -14.77 3.56
C GLY A 89 -2.94 -15.27 2.92
N ARG A 90 -2.68 -14.77 1.70
CA ARG A 90 -1.43 -15.00 0.94
C ARG A 90 -0.17 -14.55 1.69
N MET A 91 -0.32 -13.71 2.71
CA MET A 91 0.77 -13.14 3.50
C MET A 91 1.02 -13.88 4.81
N LYS A 92 0.30 -14.97 5.11
CA LYS A 92 0.40 -15.69 6.40
C LYS A 92 1.81 -16.14 6.76
N ASP A 93 2.64 -16.53 5.79
CA ASP A 93 4.00 -16.99 6.06
C ASP A 93 4.96 -15.81 6.36
N PHE A 94 4.66 -14.62 5.84
CA PHE A 94 5.40 -13.38 6.11
C PHE A 94 4.91 -12.67 7.37
N ALA A 95 3.62 -12.79 7.67
CA ALA A 95 2.93 -12.16 8.79
C ALA A 95 1.97 -13.16 9.43
N PRO A 96 2.44 -14.00 10.38
CA PRO A 96 1.64 -15.10 10.92
C PRO A 96 0.44 -14.67 11.76
N THR A 97 0.48 -13.49 12.38
CA THR A 97 -0.60 -12.92 13.17
C THR A 97 -1.15 -11.65 12.54
N MET A 98 -2.34 -11.21 12.96
CA MET A 98 -2.90 -9.94 12.50
C MET A 98 -2.04 -8.74 12.90
N GLY A 99 -1.46 -8.74 14.11
CA GLY A 99 -0.48 -7.74 14.53
C GLY A 99 0.75 -7.70 13.63
N ALA A 100 1.29 -8.88 13.26
CA ALA A 100 2.38 -8.96 12.28
C ALA A 100 1.95 -8.44 10.89
N MET A 101 0.69 -8.61 10.51
CA MET A 101 0.15 -8.10 9.24
C MET A 101 0.06 -6.57 9.23
N PHE A 102 -0.39 -5.94 10.32
CA PHE A 102 -0.34 -4.48 10.47
C PHE A 102 1.10 -3.96 10.39
N ALA A 103 2.03 -4.60 11.11
CA ALA A 103 3.45 -4.24 11.07
C ALA A 103 4.05 -4.40 9.66
N LEU A 104 3.67 -5.46 8.93
CA LEU A 104 4.10 -5.67 7.56
C LEU A 104 3.63 -4.54 6.63
N ILE A 105 2.35 -4.15 6.70
CA ILE A 105 1.81 -3.04 5.90
C ILE A 105 2.51 -1.71 6.22
N ALA A 106 2.69 -1.39 7.51
CA ALA A 106 3.39 -0.16 7.92
C ALA A 106 4.86 -0.14 7.45
N ASN A 107 5.58 -1.26 7.62
CA ASN A 107 6.97 -1.35 7.18
C ASN A 107 7.10 -1.33 5.65
N HIS A 108 6.12 -1.84 4.93
CA HIS A 108 6.05 -1.79 3.47
C HIS A 108 5.95 -0.35 2.96
N GLU A 109 5.13 0.49 3.60
CA GLU A 109 5.07 1.93 3.33
C GLU A 109 6.40 2.62 3.59
N MET A 110 7.02 2.35 4.75
CA MET A 110 8.33 2.91 5.09
C MET A 110 9.41 2.55 4.06
N MET A 111 9.42 1.29 3.60
CA MET A 111 10.34 0.82 2.57
C MET A 111 10.17 1.59 1.26
N HIS A 112 8.92 1.79 0.80
CA HIS A 112 8.63 2.62 -0.37
C HIS A 112 8.93 4.10 -0.14
N GLY A 113 8.77 4.62 1.07
CA GLY A 113 9.23 5.95 1.47
C GLY A 113 10.73 6.13 1.22
N GLY A 114 11.54 5.12 1.55
CA GLY A 114 12.95 5.06 1.19
C GLY A 114 13.19 5.13 -0.32
N GLN A 115 12.42 4.38 -1.12
CA GLN A 115 12.50 4.43 -2.59
C GLN A 115 12.11 5.81 -3.16
N PHE A 116 11.19 6.54 -2.52
CA PHE A 116 10.82 7.89 -2.95
C PHE A 116 11.99 8.85 -2.84
N THR A 117 12.87 8.68 -1.84
CA THR A 117 14.04 9.53 -1.67
C THR A 117 14.99 9.47 -2.87
N VAL A 118 15.15 8.29 -3.48
CA VAL A 118 15.98 8.07 -4.68
C VAL A 118 15.41 8.85 -5.87
N VAL A 119 14.09 8.77 -6.07
CA VAL A 119 13.41 9.50 -7.14
C VAL A 119 13.49 11.02 -6.92
N ARG A 120 13.21 11.48 -5.70
CA ARG A 120 13.32 12.90 -5.32
C ARG A 120 14.72 13.46 -5.53
N ARG A 121 15.76 12.72 -5.14
CA ARG A 121 17.17 13.13 -5.33
C ARG A 121 17.52 13.24 -6.81
N LYS A 122 17.08 12.30 -7.64
CA LYS A 122 17.28 12.37 -9.11
C LYS A 122 16.58 13.59 -9.73
N LEU A 123 15.45 14.02 -9.17
CA LEU A 123 14.69 15.19 -9.61
C LEU A 123 15.18 16.52 -8.99
N GLY A 124 16.29 16.51 -8.23
CA GLY A 124 16.84 17.71 -7.59
C GLY A 124 15.93 18.32 -6.52
N LYS A 125 15.02 17.54 -5.93
CA LYS A 125 14.14 18.02 -4.85
C LYS A 125 14.92 18.18 -3.54
N PRO A 126 14.53 19.15 -2.68
CA PRO A 126 15.20 19.32 -1.39
C PRO A 126 15.04 18.08 -0.51
N VAL A 127 16.05 17.88 0.33
CA VAL A 127 16.00 16.95 1.47
C VAL A 127 14.94 17.47 2.45
N LEU A 128 14.09 16.57 2.92
CA LEU A 128 13.08 16.85 3.94
C LEU A 128 13.46 16.08 5.21
N PHE A 129 13.13 16.63 6.38
CA PHE A 129 13.36 16.03 7.70
C PHE A 129 12.05 15.50 8.26
#